data_AF-A0AA35WYP5-F1
#
_entry.id   AF-A0AA35WYP5-F1
#
_cell.length_a   1.000
_cell.length_b   1.000
_cell.length_c   1.000
_cell.angle_alpha   90.00
_cell.angle_beta   90.00
_cell.angle_gamma   90.00
#
_symmetry.space_group_name_H-M   'P 1'
#
loop_
_entity.id
_entity.type
_entity.pdbx_description
1 polymer ?
#
loop_
_entity_poly.entity_id
_entity_poly.type
_entity_poly.pdbx_seq_one_letter_code
_entity_poly.pdbx_strand_id
1 'polypeptide(L)'
;MAVGLRRDDTGGRSCVLVLGIIMVICACMWLMWNEREYANTYNMLVETQSECTPLPSSEIVNPILNEKLIYITGKLGTSGPVYDNQFNVSGDFVKLKRNVEMYQWIEEKEKGYIKCLCLLLPNHVSVQLPLQERLEERSYE
;
A
#
# COMPACT_ATOMS: atom_id res chain seq x y z
N MET A 1 -24.65 66.41 29.90
CA MET A 1 -23.37 65.92 29.36
C MET A 1 -23.38 64.40 29.50
N ALA A 2 -23.78 63.67 28.46
CA ALA A 2 -23.82 62.21 28.48
C ALA A 2 -22.52 61.70 27.86
N VAL A 3 -21.64 61.15 28.68
CA VAL A 3 -20.39 60.51 28.22
C VAL A 3 -20.76 59.10 27.76
N GLY A 4 -20.73 58.89 26.45
CA GLY A 4 -20.92 57.57 25.85
C GLY A 4 -19.72 56.69 26.15
N LEU A 5 -19.92 55.65 26.97
CA LEU A 5 -18.94 54.60 27.18
C LEU A 5 -18.87 53.72 25.93
N ARG A 6 -17.74 53.78 25.22
CA ARG A 6 -17.43 52.94 24.07
C ARG A 6 -17.02 51.56 24.61
N ARG A 7 -17.88 50.54 24.48
CA ARG A 7 -17.50 49.14 24.73
C ARG A 7 -16.49 48.72 23.67
N ASP A 8 -15.29 48.38 24.10
CA ASP A 8 -14.22 47.81 23.31
C ASP A 8 -14.35 46.28 23.29
N ASP A 9 -15.29 45.77 22.49
CA ASP A 9 -15.47 44.31 22.27
C ASP A 9 -14.34 43.68 21.41
N THR A 10 -13.20 44.36 21.30
CA THR A 10 -12.07 43.98 20.43
C THR A 10 -11.35 42.71 20.92
N GLY A 11 -11.38 42.44 22.23
CA GLY A 11 -10.69 41.29 22.83
C GLY A 11 -11.33 39.92 22.57
N GLY A 12 -12.65 39.86 22.35
CA GLY A 12 -13.35 38.59 22.11
C GLY A 12 -13.18 38.07 20.67
N ARG A 13 -12.99 38.98 19.71
CA ARG A 13 -13.00 38.66 18.27
C ARG A 13 -11.67 38.05 17.80
N SER A 14 -10.56 38.47 18.39
CA SER A 14 -9.23 37.94 18.09
C SER A 14 -9.02 36.53 18.63
N CYS A 15 -9.56 36.20 19.81
CA CYS A 15 -9.49 34.85 20.38
C CYS A 15 -10.15 33.78 19.49
N VAL A 16 -11.27 34.11 18.85
CA VAL A 16 -11.97 33.19 17.93
C VAL A 16 -11.17 32.97 16.65
N LEU A 17 -10.50 34.00 16.14
CA LEU A 17 -9.60 33.88 14.99
C LEU A 17 -8.41 32.96 15.29
N VAL A 18 -7.77 33.13 16.45
CA VAL A 18 -6.66 32.27 16.87
C VAL A 18 -7.12 30.82 17.05
N LEU A 19 -8.26 30.61 17.71
CA LEU A 19 -8.82 29.28 17.90
C LEU A 19 -9.19 28.60 16.57
N GLY A 20 -9.75 29.36 15.62
CA GLY A 20 -10.07 28.86 14.28
C GLY A 20 -8.83 28.40 13.52
N ILE A 21 -7.74 29.17 13.57
CA ILE A 21 -6.47 28.79 12.93
C ILE A 21 -5.91 27.51 13.56
N ILE A 22 -5.94 27.39 14.89
CA ILE A 22 -5.49 26.20 15.60
C ILE A 22 -6.30 24.97 15.15
N MET A 23 -7.63 25.08 15.09
CA MET A 23 -8.50 23.99 14.64
C MET A 23 -8.19 23.55 13.20
N VAL A 24 -7.92 24.49 12.28
CA VAL A 24 -7.55 24.15 10.90
C VAL A 24 -6.22 23.39 10.86
N ILE A 25 -5.20 23.84 11.61
CA ILE A 25 -3.91 23.15 11.67
C ILE A 25 -4.07 21.74 12.24
N CYS A 26 -4.84 21.58 13.31
CA CYS A 26 -5.11 20.27 13.90
C CYS A 26 -5.82 19.34 12.91
N ALA A 27 -6.80 19.84 12.15
CA ALA A 27 -7.50 19.06 11.13
C ALA A 27 -6.56 18.62 10.00
N CYS A 28 -5.69 19.51 9.52
CA CYS A 28 -4.69 19.18 8.52
C CYS A 28 -3.70 18.13 9.02
N MET A 29 -3.19 18.26 10.25
CA MET A 29 -2.29 17.27 10.85
C MET A 29 -2.95 15.89 10.99
N TRP A 30 -4.22 15.86 11.38
CA TRP A 30 -4.99 14.62 11.51
C TRP A 30 -5.18 13.92 10.15
N LEU A 31 -5.52 14.68 9.11
CA LEU A 31 -5.60 14.16 7.73
C LEU A 31 -4.25 13.64 7.24
N MET A 32 -3.16 14.38 7.49
CA MET A 32 -1.81 13.94 7.11
C MET A 32 -1.41 12.64 7.81
N TRP A 33 -1.78 12.43 9.07
CA TRP A 33 -1.51 11.18 9.77
C TRP A 33 -2.20 9.98 9.10
N ASN A 34 -3.42 10.19 8.61
CA ASN A 34 -4.17 9.18 7.86
C ASN A 34 -3.55 8.90 6.48
N GLU A 35 -3.11 9.94 5.78
CA GLU A 35 -2.58 9.82 4.41
C GLU A 35 -1.11 9.40 4.33
N ARG A 36 -0.40 9.40 5.45
CA ARG A 36 1.04 9.11 5.52
C ARG A 36 1.40 7.72 4.98
N GLU A 37 0.50 6.75 5.11
CA GLU A 37 0.72 5.38 4.63
C GLU A 37 0.75 5.29 3.09
N TYR A 38 -0.10 6.07 2.41
CA TYR A 38 -0.12 6.13 0.96
C TYR A 38 1.16 6.77 0.42
N ALA A 39 1.65 7.82 1.09
CA ALA A 39 2.89 8.49 0.72
C ALA A 39 4.11 7.56 0.87
N ASN A 40 4.16 6.78 1.96
CA ASN A 40 5.20 5.76 2.15
C ASN A 40 5.14 4.69 1.05
N THR A 41 3.94 4.19 0.74
CA THR A 41 3.75 3.20 -0.31
C THR A 41 4.24 3.71 -1.66
N TYR A 42 3.89 4.95 -2.02
CA TYR A 42 4.34 5.57 -3.27
C TYR A 42 5.86 5.65 -3.37
N ASN A 43 6.54 6.10 -2.31
CA ASN A 43 8.01 6.18 -2.30
C ASN A 43 8.64 4.79 -2.48
N MET A 44 8.10 3.79 -1.78
CA MET A 44 8.54 2.39 -1.95
C MET A 44 8.39 1.94 -3.40
N LEU A 45 7.27 2.22 -4.07
CA LEU A 45 7.09 1.86 -5.49
C LEU A 45 8.12 2.54 -6.40
N VAL A 46 8.45 3.82 -6.15
CA VAL A 46 9.44 4.57 -6.94
C VAL A 46 10.85 4.01 -6.74
N GLU A 47 11.23 3.76 -5.49
CA GLU A 47 12.52 3.13 -5.15
C GLU A 47 12.61 1.76 -5.82
N THR A 48 11.57 0.96 -5.68
CA THR A 48 11.44 -0.39 -6.25
C THR A 48 11.51 -0.37 -7.78
N GLN A 49 10.92 0.64 -8.44
CA GLN A 49 10.99 0.80 -9.89
C GLN A 49 12.42 1.05 -10.37
N SER A 50 13.23 1.76 -9.59
CA SER A 50 14.61 2.08 -9.97
C SER A 50 15.55 0.87 -9.91
N GLU A 51 15.22 -0.13 -9.09
CA GLU A 51 16.04 -1.35 -8.89
C GLU A 51 15.62 -2.51 -9.82
N CYS A 52 14.43 -2.42 -10.40
CA CYS A 52 13.82 -3.41 -11.28
C CYS A 52 14.68 -3.69 -12.52
N THR A 53 15.12 -4.94 -12.69
CA THR A 53 15.91 -5.37 -13.86
C THR A 53 15.07 -6.18 -14.84
N PRO A 54 15.10 -5.86 -16.15
CA PRO A 54 14.38 -6.65 -17.14
C PRO A 54 15.03 -8.03 -17.29
N LEU A 55 14.22 -9.08 -17.16
CA LEU A 55 14.65 -10.45 -17.48
C LEU A 55 14.26 -10.77 -18.94
N PRO A 56 15.23 -11.15 -19.81
CA PRO A 56 14.98 -11.37 -21.23
C PRO A 56 14.16 -12.63 -21.55
N SER A 57 14.15 -13.63 -20.67
CA SER A 57 13.34 -14.84 -20.83
C SER A 57 13.02 -15.47 -19.48
N SER A 58 11.77 -15.94 -19.31
CA SER A 58 11.31 -16.66 -18.12
C SER A 58 11.70 -18.14 -18.10
N GLU A 59 12.32 -18.64 -19.17
CA GLU A 59 12.60 -20.07 -19.35
C GLU A 59 13.80 -20.56 -18.55
N ILE A 60 14.72 -19.67 -18.17
CA ILE A 60 15.97 -20.02 -17.49
C ILE A 60 16.10 -19.19 -16.21
N VAL A 61 16.13 -19.87 -15.06
CA VAL A 61 16.43 -19.25 -13.77
C VAL A 61 17.91 -18.89 -13.75
N ASN A 62 18.22 -17.59 -13.84
CA ASN A 62 19.60 -17.12 -13.81
C ASN A 62 20.03 -16.87 -12.34
N PRO A 63 20.99 -17.64 -11.80
CA PRO A 63 21.44 -17.48 -10.41
C PRO A 63 22.09 -16.12 -10.12
N ILE A 64 22.47 -15.35 -11.15
CA ILE A 64 23.04 -13.99 -11.03
C ILE A 64 21.98 -12.95 -10.64
N LEU A 65 20.70 -13.23 -10.92
CA LEU A 65 19.57 -12.35 -10.60
C LEU A 65 18.92 -12.70 -9.25
N ASN A 66 19.49 -13.65 -8.51
CA ASN A 66 19.05 -13.94 -7.14
C ASN A 66 19.15 -12.65 -6.29
N GLU A 67 18.15 -12.44 -5.44
CA GLU A 67 18.01 -11.26 -4.56
C GLU A 67 17.69 -9.94 -5.27
N LYS A 68 17.49 -9.92 -6.59
CA LYS A 68 17.12 -8.72 -7.34
C LYS A 68 15.66 -8.74 -7.78
N LEU A 69 15.00 -7.58 -7.73
CA LEU A 69 13.66 -7.45 -8.30
C LEU A 69 13.73 -7.50 -9.84
N ILE A 70 12.96 -8.42 -10.42
CA ILE A 70 12.91 -8.66 -11.85
C ILE A 70 11.49 -8.45 -12.39
N TYR A 71 11.40 -7.95 -13.63
CA TYR A 71 10.15 -7.95 -14.39
C TYR A 71 10.38 -8.58 -15.77
N ILE A 72 9.36 -9.28 -16.28
CA ILE A 72 9.42 -10.00 -17.55
C ILE A 72 8.44 -9.35 -18.51
N THR A 73 8.88 -9.12 -19.74
CA THR A 73 8.03 -8.63 -20.83
C THR A 73 8.06 -9.63 -21.97
N GLY A 74 6.91 -9.88 -22.59
CA GLY A 74 6.78 -10.86 -23.65
C GLY A 74 5.77 -10.39 -24.70
N LYS A 75 5.98 -10.78 -25.95
CA LYS A 75 5.06 -10.47 -27.04
C LYS A 75 3.82 -11.36 -26.93
N LEU A 76 2.65 -10.74 -26.82
CA LEU A 76 1.37 -11.42 -26.75
C LEU A 76 0.79 -11.59 -28.16
N GLY A 77 0.58 -12.83 -28.60
CA GLY A 77 0.00 -13.17 -29.90
C GLY A 77 -1.32 -13.93 -29.73
N THR A 78 -2.29 -13.66 -30.61
CA THR A 78 -3.54 -14.41 -30.72
C THR A 78 -3.37 -15.57 -31.69
N SER A 79 -3.95 -16.74 -31.36
CA SER A 79 -3.94 -17.89 -32.29
C SER A 79 -5.05 -17.80 -33.34
N GLY A 80 -5.99 -16.88 -33.21
CA GLY A 80 -7.08 -16.66 -34.15
C GLY A 80 -8.11 -15.63 -33.65
N PRO A 81 -9.01 -15.16 -34.54
CA PRO A 81 -10.00 -14.15 -34.21
C PRO A 81 -11.05 -14.71 -33.25
N VAL A 82 -11.40 -13.93 -32.23
CA VAL A 82 -12.51 -14.23 -31.32
C VAL A 82 -13.76 -13.58 -31.89
N TYR A 83 -14.87 -14.32 -31.89
CA TYR A 83 -16.16 -13.85 -32.37
C TYR A 83 -17.19 -13.89 -31.24
N ASP A 84 -17.87 -12.76 -31.03
CA ASP A 84 -18.99 -12.65 -30.11
C ASP A 84 -20.31 -12.65 -30.89
N ASN A 85 -21.05 -13.75 -30.78
CA ASN A 85 -22.34 -13.94 -31.46
C ASN A 85 -23.43 -12.96 -30.99
N GLN A 86 -23.35 -12.44 -29.76
CA GLN A 86 -24.37 -11.54 -29.20
C GLN A 86 -24.21 -10.11 -29.68
N PHE A 87 -22.97 -9.67 -29.88
CA PHE A 87 -22.64 -8.32 -30.30
C PHE A 87 -22.19 -8.21 -31.77
N ASN A 88 -22.07 -9.34 -32.48
CA ASN A 88 -21.62 -9.43 -33.87
C ASN A 88 -20.25 -8.75 -34.09
N VAL A 89 -19.36 -8.88 -33.11
CA VAL A 89 -18.01 -8.30 -33.12
C VAL A 89 -16.99 -9.42 -33.38
N SER A 90 -16.13 -9.23 -34.37
CA SER A 90 -15.04 -10.16 -34.72
C SER A 90 -13.70 -9.42 -34.77
N GLY A 91 -12.66 -10.00 -34.18
CA GLY A 91 -11.32 -9.40 -34.19
C GLY A 91 -10.31 -10.18 -33.37
N ASP A 92 -9.04 -9.76 -33.45
CA ASP A 92 -7.99 -10.25 -32.58
C ASP A 92 -8.15 -9.64 -31.19
N PHE A 93 -8.79 -10.39 -30.29
CA PHE A 93 -9.02 -9.97 -28.92
C PHE A 93 -8.23 -10.84 -27.95
N VAL A 94 -7.66 -10.20 -26.92
CA VAL A 94 -6.94 -10.89 -25.85
C VAL A 94 -7.64 -10.65 -24.52
N LYS A 95 -7.97 -11.74 -23.83
CA LYS A 95 -8.51 -11.68 -22.47
C LYS A 95 -7.40 -12.01 -21.47
N LEU A 96 -7.00 -11.02 -20.67
CA LEU A 96 -6.07 -11.24 -19.57
C LEU A 96 -6.82 -11.88 -18.39
N LYS A 97 -6.59 -13.17 -18.15
CA LYS A 97 -7.06 -13.86 -16.93
C LYS A 97 -5.88 -13.99 -15.97
N ARG A 98 -5.78 -13.05 -15.02
CA ARG A 98 -4.72 -13.07 -13.99
C ARG A 98 -5.14 -14.00 -12.85
N ASN A 99 -4.32 -15.01 -12.56
CA ASN A 99 -4.36 -15.72 -11.30
C ASN A 99 -3.20 -15.20 -10.44
N VAL A 100 -3.49 -14.69 -9.25
CA VAL A 100 -2.48 -14.17 -8.33
C VAL A 100 -2.41 -15.13 -7.16
N GLU A 101 -1.20 -15.50 -6.78
CA GLU A 101 -0.95 -16.23 -5.53
C GLU A 101 -0.09 -15.33 -4.66
N MET A 102 -0.57 -15.04 -3.45
CA MET A 102 0.15 -14.21 -2.49
C MET A 102 0.90 -15.13 -1.53
N TYR A 103 2.22 -14.99 -1.52
CA TYR A 103 3.11 -15.69 -0.60
C TYR A 103 3.52 -14.71 0.50
N GLN A 104 3.19 -15.02 1.75
CA GLN A 104 3.61 -14.24 2.91
C GLN A 104 4.42 -15.14 3.84
N TRP A 105 5.48 -14.61 4.45
CA TRP A 105 6.19 -15.31 5.50
C TRP A 105 6.45 -14.39 6.69
N ILE A 106 6.52 -15.01 7.86
CA ILE A 106 6.95 -14.38 9.10
C ILE A 106 8.39 -14.85 9.34
N GLU A 107 9.30 -13.91 9.57
CA GLU A 107 10.70 -14.18 9.90
C GLU A 107 10.88 -14.11 11.42
N GLU A 108 11.13 -15.25 12.05
CA GLU A 108 11.52 -15.34 13.46
C GLU A 108 13.05 -15.47 13.54
N LYS A 109 13.71 -14.47 14.15
CA LYS A 109 15.16 -14.50 14.41
C LYS A 109 15.42 -14.97 15.84
N GLU A 110 15.67 -16.26 16.00
CA GLU A 110 16.26 -16.80 17.22
C GLU A 110 17.79 -16.82 17.11
N LYS A 111 18.49 -16.79 18.26
CA LYS A 111 19.96 -16.78 18.32
C LYS A 111 20.55 -18.06 17.70
N GLY A 112 20.81 -18.04 16.39
CA GLY A 112 21.54 -19.07 15.67
C GLY A 112 20.88 -19.60 14.39
N TYR A 113 19.60 -19.33 14.13
CA TYR A 113 18.94 -19.69 12.87
C TYR A 113 17.71 -18.82 12.59
N ILE A 114 17.39 -18.65 11.31
CA ILE A 114 16.22 -17.90 10.84
C ILE A 114 15.13 -18.91 10.50
N LYS A 115 13.96 -18.81 11.15
CA LYS A 115 12.81 -19.64 10.84
C LYS A 115 11.84 -18.84 9.96
N CYS A 116 11.65 -19.32 8.73
CA CYS A 116 10.72 -18.72 7.78
C CYS A 116 9.52 -19.65 7.60
N LEU A 117 8.33 -19.24 8.04
CA LEU A 117 7.09 -19.97 7.79
C LEU A 117 6.38 -19.33 6.59
N CYS A 118 6.43 -19.98 5.43
CA CYS A 118 5.71 -19.52 4.23
C CYS A 118 4.25 -19.97 4.28
N LEU A 119 3.33 -19.01 4.23
CA LEU A 119 1.89 -19.24 4.16
C LEU A 119 1.41 -18.85 2.75
N LEU A 120 0.75 -19.80 2.10
CA LEU A 120 0.10 -19.60 0.81
C LEU A 120 -1.29 -19.04 1.10
N LEU A 121 -1.51 -17.75 0.83
CA LEU A 121 -2.82 -17.15 1.05
C LEU A 121 -3.75 -17.46 -0.13
N PRO A 122 -4.83 -18.22 0.07
CA PRO A 122 -5.86 -18.34 -0.96
C PRO A 122 -6.54 -16.98 -1.16
N ASN A 123 -6.76 -16.63 -2.44
CA ASN A 123 -7.44 -15.42 -2.86
C ASN A 123 -8.78 -15.24 -2.09
N HIS A 124 -8.92 -14.12 -1.38
CA HIS A 124 -10.04 -13.66 -0.51
C HIS A 124 -9.86 -13.71 1.02
N VAL A 125 -8.65 -13.61 1.57
CA VAL A 125 -8.51 -13.36 3.02
C VAL A 125 -7.68 -12.12 3.30
N SER A 126 -8.37 -11.05 3.73
CA SER A 126 -7.76 -9.97 4.48
C SER A 126 -7.26 -10.54 5.81
N VAL A 127 -5.95 -10.62 5.99
CA VAL A 127 -5.36 -10.96 7.28
C VAL A 127 -5.58 -9.77 8.21
N GLN A 128 -6.66 -9.79 8.99
CA GLN A 128 -6.59 -9.16 10.30
C GLN A 128 -5.63 -10.03 11.11
N LEU A 129 -4.36 -9.62 11.22
CA LEU A 129 -3.50 -10.22 12.25
C LEU A 129 -4.13 -9.86 13.59
N PRO A 130 -4.67 -10.83 14.36
CA PRO A 130 -5.03 -10.52 15.73
C PRO A 130 -3.75 -10.18 16.47
N LEU A 131 -3.77 -9.07 17.21
CA LEU A 131 -3.08 -8.85 18.48
C LEU A 131 -2.28 -10.06 18.99
N GLN A 132 -1.08 -10.26 18.46
CA GLN A 132 -0.08 -11.22 18.98
C GLN A 132 0.74 -10.57 20.10
N GLU A 133 0.10 -9.69 20.89
CA GLU A 133 0.69 -8.99 22.03
C GLU A 133 0.18 -9.58 23.36
N ARG A 134 -0.22 -10.86 23.43
CA ARG A 134 -0.82 -11.38 24.67
C ARG A 134 -0.54 -12.82 25.11
N LEU A 135 0.35 -13.61 24.51
CA LEU A 135 0.53 -15.01 24.97
C LEU A 135 1.97 -15.47 25.29
N GLU A 136 3.00 -14.63 25.16
CA GLU A 136 4.38 -15.02 25.50
C GLU A 136 4.94 -14.33 26.77
N GLU A 137 4.06 -13.91 27.68
CA GLU A 137 4.42 -13.58 29.08
C GLU A 137 4.27 -14.78 30.03
N ARG A 138 3.93 -15.99 29.54
CA ARG A 138 3.62 -17.16 30.39
C ARG A 138 4.42 -18.43 30.07
N SER A 139 5.73 -18.29 29.83
CA SER A 139 6.64 -19.45 29.64
C SER A 139 8.00 -19.33 30.36
N TYR A 140 8.21 -18.27 31.16
CA TYR A 140 9.36 -18.15 32.06
C TYR A 140 8.89 -18.13 33.52
N GLU A 141 8.27 -19.23 33.94
CA GLU A 141 8.35 -19.79 35.29
C GLU A 141 8.49 -21.31 35.18
#